data_AF-A0A2R6BQR5-F1
#
_entry.id   AF-A0A2R6BQR5-F1
#
_cell.length_a   1.000
_cell.length_b   1.000
_cell.length_c   1.000
_cell.angle_alpha   90.00
_cell.angle_beta   90.00
_cell.angle_gamma   90.00
#
_symmetry.space_group_name_H-M   'P 1'
#
loop_
_entity.id
_entity.type
_entity.pdbx_description
1 polymer ?
#
loop_
_entity_poly.entity_id
_entity_poly.type
_entity_poly.pdbx_seq_one_letter_code
_entity_poly.pdbx_strand_id
1 'polypeptide(L)'
;MGVRPQEAANTGRLFEVLRSYSLQHECGEELEPLLREYRDAVNQILGELWGNIEWEKRKVNGKRQWRLLPKYKVDIHSGEYKKELRDSLLQEWPYAAHWVDSAIKTAYSILKSWRKNYVKGDRKRRRPTAKRLFARAKQTLIKLEGEKLRVTVKP
;
A
#
# COMPACT_ATOMS: atom_id res chain seq x y z
N MET A 1 -31.29 41.30 -0.41
CA MET A 1 -29.95 40.84 -0.82
C MET A 1 -29.52 39.71 0.10
N GLY A 2 -29.12 38.58 -0.46
CA GLY A 2 -28.62 37.43 0.30
C GLY A 2 -28.81 36.13 -0.47
N VAL A 3 -28.13 36.03 -1.62
CA VAL A 3 -28.12 34.83 -2.47
C VAL A 3 -27.43 33.71 -1.68
N ARG A 4 -28.13 32.59 -1.46
CA ARG A 4 -27.51 31.33 -0.99
C ARG A 4 -26.97 30.59 -2.21
N PRO A 5 -25.66 30.28 -2.29
CA PRO A 5 -25.16 29.35 -3.28
C PRO A 5 -25.52 27.91 -2.86
N GLN A 6 -26.20 27.19 -3.75
CA GLN A 6 -26.23 25.74 -3.75
C GLN A 6 -24.87 25.24 -4.25
N GLU A 7 -24.12 24.53 -3.42
CA GLU A 7 -22.97 23.75 -3.88
C GLU A 7 -23.38 22.29 -4.07
N ALA A 8 -23.37 21.87 -5.34
CA ALA A 8 -23.54 20.51 -5.77
C ALA A 8 -22.37 19.64 -5.25
N ALA A 9 -22.67 18.67 -4.41
CA ALA A 9 -21.67 17.70 -3.94
C ALA A 9 -21.52 16.56 -4.97
N ASN A 10 -20.58 16.82 -5.88
CA ASN A 10 -19.76 15.91 -6.67
C ASN A 10 -19.74 14.44 -6.19
N THR A 11 -20.39 13.56 -6.95
CA THR A 11 -20.34 12.08 -6.84
C THR A 11 -18.97 11.56 -7.30
N GLY A 12 -17.91 11.90 -6.58
CA GLY A 12 -16.58 11.34 -6.74
C GLY A 12 -16.29 10.43 -5.56
N ARG A 13 -16.19 9.12 -5.79
CA ARG A 13 -15.88 8.07 -4.80
C ARG A 13 -14.73 8.51 -3.88
N LEU A 14 -15.08 9.07 -2.73
CA LEU A 14 -14.16 9.47 -1.67
C LEU A 14 -13.47 8.19 -1.20
N PHE A 15 -12.20 8.04 -1.52
CA PHE A 15 -11.35 7.20 -0.69
C PHE A 15 -11.34 7.88 0.68
N GLU A 16 -12.24 7.44 1.55
CA GLU A 16 -12.26 7.78 2.97
C GLU A 16 -10.83 7.94 3.46
N VAL A 17 -10.54 9.08 4.07
CA VAL A 17 -9.25 9.37 4.68
C VAL A 17 -8.93 8.25 5.65
N LEU A 18 -8.11 7.28 5.23
CA LEU A 18 -7.65 6.20 6.09
C LEU A 18 -6.79 6.83 7.18
N ARG A 19 -7.39 7.01 8.36
CA ARG A 19 -6.65 7.38 9.57
C ARG A 19 -5.92 6.14 10.07
N SER A 20 -4.60 6.20 10.10
CA SER A 20 -3.78 5.19 10.74
C SER A 20 -3.24 5.77 12.05
N TYR A 21 -3.52 5.11 13.16
CA TYR A 21 -2.98 5.46 14.48
C TYR A 21 -1.80 4.53 14.81
N SER A 22 -0.74 5.09 15.38
CA SER A 22 0.34 4.28 15.94
C SER A 22 -0.05 3.89 17.36
N LEU A 23 0.04 2.61 17.69
CA LEU A 23 -0.29 2.09 19.02
C LEU A 23 1.00 1.65 19.70
N GLN A 24 1.20 2.11 20.94
CA GLN A 24 2.22 1.54 21.81
C GLN A 24 1.70 0.19 22.31
N HIS A 25 2.57 -0.82 22.33
CA HIS A 25 2.24 -2.16 22.82
C HIS A 25 3.45 -2.77 23.50
N GLU A 26 3.20 -3.62 24.49
CA GLU A 26 4.24 -4.36 25.23
C GLU A 26 4.54 -5.73 24.58
N CYS A 27 3.72 -6.18 23.63
CA CYS A 27 3.82 -7.48 22.93
C CYS A 27 4.94 -7.51 21.86
N GLY A 28 6.10 -6.89 22.13
CA GLY A 28 7.19 -6.74 21.17
C GLY A 28 7.68 -8.07 20.58
N GLU A 29 8.08 -8.99 21.45
CA GLU A 29 8.63 -10.30 21.06
C GLU A 29 7.58 -11.20 20.39
N GLU A 30 6.33 -11.18 20.86
CA GLU A 30 5.23 -11.98 20.30
C GLU A 30 4.82 -11.55 18.89
N LEU A 31 4.86 -10.24 18.62
CA LEU A 31 4.48 -9.70 17.32
C LEU A 31 5.64 -9.65 16.33
N GLU A 32 6.89 -9.73 16.79
CA GLU A 32 8.06 -9.63 15.92
C GLU A 32 8.01 -10.62 14.73
N PRO A 33 7.66 -11.91 14.90
CA PRO A 33 7.51 -12.84 13.78
C PRO A 33 6.49 -12.34 12.74
N LEU A 34 5.32 -11.88 13.19
CA LEU A 34 4.30 -11.30 12.31
C LEU A 34 4.82 -10.07 11.57
N LEU A 35 5.53 -9.18 12.27
CA LEU A 35 6.06 -7.95 11.68
C LEU A 35 7.14 -8.25 10.62
N ARG A 36 7.93 -9.31 10.81
CA ARG A 36 8.93 -9.78 9.84
C ARG A 36 8.25 -10.35 8.61
N GLU A 37 7.31 -11.29 8.78
CA GLU A 37 6.54 -11.86 7.67
C GLU A 37 5.76 -10.79 6.90
N TYR A 38 5.14 -9.84 7.61
CA TYR A 38 4.45 -8.72 6.96
C TYR A 38 5.40 -7.84 6.14
N ARG A 39 6.57 -7.49 6.68
CA ARG A 39 7.60 -6.72 5.95
C ARG A 39 8.04 -7.48 4.69
N ASP A 40 8.26 -8.78 4.82
CA ASP A 40 8.79 -9.61 3.75
C ASP A 40 7.76 -9.81 2.64
N ALA A 41 6.48 -10.03 2.99
CA ALA A 41 5.36 -9.99 2.06
C ALA A 41 5.27 -8.64 1.33
N VAL A 42 5.35 -7.51 2.05
CA VAL A 42 5.36 -6.16 1.42
C VAL A 42 6.51 -6.03 0.43
N ASN A 43 7.72 -6.49 0.78
CA ASN A 43 8.89 -6.40 -0.10
C ASN A 43 8.81 -7.35 -1.29
N GLN A 44 8.23 -8.54 -1.13
CA GLN A 44 7.94 -9.47 -2.23
C GLN A 44 6.98 -8.84 -3.23
N ILE A 45 5.85 -8.27 -2.75
CA ILE A 45 4.90 -7.55 -3.61
C ILE A 45 5.56 -6.38 -4.31
N LEU A 46 6.38 -5.59 -3.62
CA LEU A 46 7.13 -4.49 -4.24
C LEU A 46 8.10 -5.00 -5.31
N GLY A 47 8.69 -6.17 -5.11
CA GLY A 47 9.53 -6.84 -6.10
C GLY A 47 8.76 -7.20 -7.36
N GLU A 48 7.63 -7.87 -7.19
CA GLU A 48 6.72 -8.30 -8.25
C GLU A 48 6.18 -7.10 -9.06
N LEU A 49 5.64 -6.09 -8.39
CA LEU A 49 5.14 -4.88 -9.05
C LEU A 49 6.26 -4.11 -9.77
N TRP A 50 7.48 -4.11 -9.22
CA TRP A 50 8.63 -3.46 -9.84
C TRP A 50 9.12 -4.20 -11.09
N GLY A 51 9.08 -5.53 -11.10
CA GLY A 51 9.43 -6.35 -12.27
C GLY A 51 8.52 -6.10 -13.49
N ASN A 52 7.29 -5.64 -13.21
CA ASN A 52 6.31 -5.25 -14.21
C ASN A 52 6.48 -3.80 -14.74
N ILE A 53 7.52 -3.07 -14.32
CA ILE A 53 7.79 -1.71 -14.80
C ILE A 53 8.70 -1.74 -16.04
N GLU A 54 8.26 -1.03 -17.07
CA GLU A 54 9.03 -0.60 -18.23
C GLU A 54 9.31 0.90 -18.21
N TRP A 55 10.35 1.31 -18.93
CA TRP A 55 10.86 2.67 -18.93
C TRP A 55 10.72 3.28 -20.32
N GLU A 56 9.89 4.31 -20.41
CA GLU A 56 9.65 5.00 -21.67
C GLU A 56 10.18 6.43 -21.62
N LYS A 57 10.97 6.85 -22.61
CA LYS A 57 11.48 8.21 -22.69
C LYS A 57 10.35 9.15 -23.09
N ARG A 58 9.93 10.02 -22.17
CA ARG A 58 8.88 11.02 -22.39
C ARG A 58 9.35 12.40 -21.96
N LYS A 59 8.80 13.43 -22.62
CA LYS A 59 8.96 14.81 -22.17
C LYS A 59 8.16 15.00 -20.88
N VAL A 60 8.79 15.58 -19.86
CA VAL A 60 8.09 15.89 -18.62
C VAL A 60 7.13 17.05 -18.89
N ASN A 61 5.85 16.87 -18.56
CA ASN A 61 4.85 17.90 -18.81
C ASN A 61 5.24 19.22 -18.11
N GLY A 62 5.17 20.33 -18.84
CA GLY A 62 5.57 21.66 -18.35
C GLY A 62 7.08 21.90 -18.18
N LYS A 63 7.97 20.98 -18.59
CA LYS A 63 9.44 21.19 -18.54
C LYS A 63 10.10 20.89 -19.89
N ARG A 64 11.24 21.52 -20.18
CA ARG A 64 12.10 21.20 -21.36
C ARG A 64 12.94 19.92 -21.16
N GLN A 65 12.67 19.15 -20.09
CA GLN A 65 13.44 17.96 -19.72
C GLN A 65 12.78 16.68 -20.22
N TRP A 66 13.60 15.74 -20.70
CA TRP A 66 13.21 14.36 -20.99
C TRP A 66 13.49 13.45 -19.79
N ARG A 67 12.58 12.52 -19.50
CA ARG A 67 12.76 11.51 -18.45
C ARG A 67 12.22 10.17 -18.88
N LEU A 68 12.81 9.11 -18.34
CA LEU A 68 12.26 7.76 -18.43
C LEU A 68 11.11 7.66 -17.44
N LEU A 69 9.87 7.56 -17.91
CA LEU A 69 8.68 7.40 -17.07
C LEU A 69 8.29 5.91 -16.95
N PRO A 70 7.82 5.46 -15.77
CA PRO A 70 7.39 4.09 -15.59
C PRO A 70 6.03 3.84 -16.27
N LYS A 71 6.01 2.80 -17.10
CA LYS A 71 4.83 2.16 -17.72
C LYS A 71 4.74 0.72 -17.19
N TYR A 72 3.55 0.15 -17.08
CA TYR A 72 3.37 -1.24 -16.65
C TYR A 72 3.21 -2.16 -17.86
N LYS A 73 3.85 -3.33 -17.80
CA LYS A 73 3.76 -4.41 -18.82
C LYS A 73 2.38 -5.05 -18.86
N VAL A 74 1.81 -5.22 -17.67
CA VAL A 74 0.50 -5.82 -17.42
C VAL A 74 -0.38 -4.83 -16.69
N ASP A 75 -1.69 -5.05 -16.70
CA ASP A 75 -2.60 -4.28 -15.87
C ASP A 75 -2.50 -4.72 -14.40
N ILE A 76 -1.53 -4.16 -13.69
CA ILE A 76 -1.34 -4.39 -12.25
C ILE A 76 -2.53 -3.91 -11.39
N HIS A 77 -3.51 -3.23 -11.97
CA HIS A 77 -4.70 -2.75 -11.26
C HIS A 77 -5.92 -3.62 -11.47
N SER A 78 -5.86 -4.60 -12.38
CA SER A 78 -6.94 -5.55 -12.65
C SER A 78 -7.29 -6.37 -11.41
N GLY A 79 -8.55 -6.82 -11.35
CA GLY A 79 -9.01 -7.69 -10.26
C GLY A 79 -8.34 -9.06 -10.28
N GLU A 80 -8.12 -9.59 -11.48
CA GLU A 80 -7.46 -10.88 -11.72
C GLU A 80 -6.01 -10.87 -11.24
N TYR A 81 -5.21 -9.87 -11.64
CA TYR A 81 -3.82 -9.74 -11.20
C TYR A 81 -3.71 -9.66 -9.67
N LYS A 82 -4.58 -8.88 -9.03
CA LYS A 82 -4.60 -8.76 -7.57
C LYS A 82 -5.03 -10.05 -6.88
N LYS A 83 -5.92 -10.83 -7.51
CA LYS A 83 -6.36 -12.12 -7.00
C LYS A 83 -5.22 -13.14 -7.08
N GLU A 84 -4.56 -13.27 -8.22
CA GLU A 84 -3.41 -14.17 -8.40
C GLU A 84 -2.24 -13.81 -7.46
N LEU A 85 -1.94 -12.51 -7.34
CA LEU A 85 -0.96 -12.01 -6.38
C LEU A 85 -1.34 -12.36 -4.94
N ARG A 86 -2.61 -12.25 -4.58
CA ARG A 86 -3.10 -12.59 -3.25
C ARG A 86 -3.02 -14.10 -2.99
N ASP A 87 -3.46 -14.90 -3.95
CA ASP A 87 -3.54 -16.35 -3.82
C ASP A 87 -2.13 -16.96 -3.73
N SER A 88 -1.16 -16.45 -4.50
CA SER A 88 0.25 -16.86 -4.38
C SER A 88 0.86 -16.52 -3.01
N LEU A 89 0.56 -15.34 -2.45
CA LEU A 89 1.04 -14.95 -1.12
C LEU A 89 0.44 -15.79 0.01
N LEU A 90 -0.74 -16.38 -0.19
CA LEU A 90 -1.43 -17.15 0.85
C LEU A 90 -0.95 -18.59 0.99
N GLN A 91 -0.25 -19.14 -0.01
CA GLN A 91 0.16 -20.57 -0.02
C GLN A 91 1.03 -20.97 1.18
N GLU A 92 1.90 -20.06 1.64
CA GLU A 92 2.83 -20.32 2.75
C GLU A 92 2.60 -19.34 3.92
N TRP A 93 1.42 -18.71 4.00
CA TRP A 93 1.16 -17.64 4.96
C TRP A 93 0.68 -18.16 6.33
N PRO A 94 1.42 -17.94 7.43
CA PRO A 94 1.10 -18.55 8.74
C PRO A 94 0.12 -17.73 9.60
N TYR A 95 -0.37 -16.59 9.11
CA TYR A 95 -1.21 -15.66 9.87
C TYR A 95 -2.60 -15.47 9.24
N ALA A 96 -3.47 -14.70 9.91
CA ALA A 96 -4.77 -14.37 9.34
C ALA A 96 -4.64 -13.74 7.93
N ALA A 97 -5.44 -14.20 6.98
CA ALA A 97 -5.35 -13.80 5.56
C ALA A 97 -5.49 -12.29 5.32
N HIS A 98 -6.19 -11.57 6.20
CA HIS A 98 -6.32 -10.11 6.09
C HIS A 98 -5.00 -9.34 6.28
N TRP A 99 -3.97 -9.97 6.86
CA TRP A 99 -2.63 -9.39 6.87
C TRP A 99 -2.06 -9.30 5.46
N VAL A 100 -2.31 -10.29 4.60
CA VAL A 100 -1.94 -10.26 3.17
C VAL A 100 -2.66 -9.14 2.44
N ASP A 101 -3.98 -9.01 2.64
CA ASP A 101 -4.77 -7.91 2.04
C ASP A 101 -4.17 -6.54 2.38
N SER A 102 -3.76 -6.37 3.64
CA SER A 102 -3.12 -5.15 4.13
C SER A 102 -1.72 -4.95 3.55
N ALA A 103 -0.91 -6.01 3.45
CA ALA A 103 0.41 -5.97 2.85
C ALA A 103 0.34 -5.51 1.38
N ILE A 104 -0.61 -6.06 0.61
CA ILE A 104 -0.91 -5.64 -0.77
C ILE A 104 -1.23 -4.14 -0.79
N LYS A 105 -2.18 -3.68 0.03
CA LYS A 105 -2.54 -2.26 0.09
C LYS A 105 -1.35 -1.36 0.43
N THR A 106 -0.50 -1.78 1.36
CA THR A 106 0.71 -1.07 1.76
C THR A 106 1.73 -0.99 0.62
N ALA A 107 2.01 -2.11 -0.07
CA ALA A 107 2.94 -2.14 -1.18
C ALA A 107 2.51 -1.23 -2.34
N TYR A 108 1.23 -1.27 -2.74
CA TYR A 108 0.68 -0.37 -3.76
C TYR A 108 0.80 1.11 -3.35
N SER A 109 0.55 1.43 -2.08
CA SER A 109 0.69 2.79 -1.55
C SER A 109 2.15 3.28 -1.61
N ILE A 110 3.10 2.42 -1.22
CA ILE A 110 4.54 2.69 -1.29
C ILE A 110 4.96 2.94 -2.74
N LEU A 111 4.56 2.07 -3.68
CA LEU A 111 4.91 2.20 -5.09
C LEU A 111 4.29 3.47 -5.71
N LYS A 112 3.03 3.77 -5.40
CA LYS A 112 2.35 5.00 -5.84
C LYS A 112 3.08 6.26 -5.36
N SER A 113 3.48 6.29 -4.08
CA SER A 113 4.25 7.39 -3.50
C SER A 113 5.62 7.52 -4.17
N TRP A 114 6.33 6.41 -4.36
CA TRP A 114 7.60 6.40 -5.08
C TRP A 114 7.45 6.96 -6.51
N ARG A 115 6.45 6.49 -7.29
CA ARG A 115 6.18 6.94 -8.66
C ARG A 115 5.95 8.44 -8.71
N LYS A 116 5.09 8.96 -7.82
CA LYS A 116 4.80 10.39 -7.71
C LYS A 116 6.08 11.21 -7.51
N ASN A 117 6.93 10.81 -6.57
CA ASN A 117 8.17 11.53 -6.24
C ASN A 117 9.25 11.36 -7.32
N TYR A 118 9.32 10.19 -7.97
CA TYR A 118 10.21 9.96 -9.11
C TYR A 118 9.88 10.87 -10.30
N VAL A 119 8.58 11.00 -10.63
CA VAL A 119 8.10 11.88 -11.71
C VAL A 119 8.45 13.34 -11.43
N LYS A 120 8.35 13.78 -10.17
CA LYS A 120 8.78 15.13 -9.74
C LYS A 120 10.30 15.34 -9.82
N GLY A 121 11.06 14.26 -9.61
CA GLY A 121 12.51 14.25 -9.58
C GLY A 121 13.14 14.15 -8.20
N ASP A 122 12.31 13.96 -7.17
CA ASP A 122 12.74 13.85 -5.76
C ASP A 122 13.27 12.45 -5.42
N ARG A 123 13.09 11.47 -6.31
CA ARG A 123 13.59 10.10 -6.15
C ARG A 123 14.30 9.58 -7.39
N LYS A 124 15.29 8.72 -7.15
CA LYS A 124 16.02 7.98 -8.18
C LYS A 124 15.24 6.74 -8.64
N ARG A 125 15.68 6.16 -9.76
CA ARG A 125 15.21 4.88 -10.30
C ARG A 125 15.73 3.70 -9.46
N ARG A 126 15.28 3.62 -8.22
CA ARG A 126 15.58 2.53 -7.29
C ARG A 126 14.27 2.01 -6.71
N ARG A 127 14.12 0.69 -6.70
CA ARG A 127 12.96 0.01 -6.10
C ARG A 127 12.77 0.46 -4.65
N PRO A 128 11.56 0.92 -4.25
CA PRO A 128 11.28 1.19 -2.85
C PRO A 128 11.26 -0.13 -2.05
N THR A 129 11.61 -0.08 -0.77
CA THR A 129 11.64 -1.24 0.13
C THR A 129 11.11 -0.84 1.50
N ALA A 130 10.31 -1.69 2.13
CA ALA A 130 9.95 -1.58 3.53
C ALA A 130 11.13 -2.04 4.39
N LYS A 131 11.75 -1.10 5.13
CA LYS A 131 12.90 -1.38 6.01
C LYS A 131 12.49 -1.56 7.47
N ARG A 132 11.55 -0.74 7.93
CA ARG A 132 11.07 -0.77 9.32
C ARG A 132 10.15 -1.98 9.51
N LEU A 133 10.21 -2.59 10.69
CA LEU A 133 9.20 -3.54 11.15
C LEU A 133 7.95 -2.78 11.56
N PHE A 134 6.88 -2.96 10.81
CA PHE A 134 5.56 -2.42 11.10
C PHE A 134 4.52 -3.27 10.39
N ALA A 135 3.30 -3.27 10.88
CA ALA A 135 2.15 -3.82 10.17
C ALA A 135 0.98 -2.83 10.25
N ARG A 136 0.10 -2.87 9.24
CA ARG A 136 -1.16 -2.12 9.28
C ARG A 136 -2.29 -3.11 9.50
N ALA A 137 -2.83 -3.17 10.70
CA ALA A 137 -3.99 -4.00 10.97
C ALA A 137 -5.22 -3.43 10.25
N LYS A 138 -5.94 -4.30 9.51
CA LYS A 138 -7.24 -3.95 8.92
C LYS A 138 -8.26 -3.89 10.05
N GLN A 139 -9.30 -3.06 9.93
CA GLN A 139 -10.35 -2.97 10.94
C GLN A 139 -11.00 -4.33 11.26
N THR A 140 -11.06 -5.24 10.29
CA THR A 140 -11.58 -6.61 10.48
C THR A 140 -10.70 -7.49 11.38
N LEU A 141 -9.44 -7.11 11.61
CA LEU A 141 -8.52 -7.78 12.52
C LEU A 141 -8.51 -7.16 13.92
N ILE A 142 -9.26 -6.07 14.15
CA ILE A 142 -9.20 -5.29 15.38
C ILE A 142 -10.58 -5.31 16.04
N LYS A 143 -10.61 -5.56 17.34
CA LYS A 143 -11.80 -5.41 18.18
C LYS A 143 -11.46 -4.58 19.41
N LEU A 144 -12.32 -3.61 19.74
CA LEU A 144 -12.22 -2.87 21.00
C LEU A 144 -12.91 -3.69 22.09
N GLU A 145 -12.17 -4.05 23.14
CA GLU A 145 -12.66 -4.77 24.32
C GLU A 145 -12.36 -3.88 25.54
N GLY A 146 -13.35 -3.10 25.96
CA GLY A 146 -13.19 -2.07 26.98
C GLY A 146 -12.20 -0.99 26.52
N GLU A 147 -11.08 -0.86 27.25
CA GLU A 147 -10.00 0.08 26.94
C GLU A 147 -8.85 -0.54 26.13
N LYS A 148 -8.94 -1.83 25.77
CA LYS A 148 -7.89 -2.57 25.06
C LYS A 148 -8.30 -2.89 23.63
N LEU A 149 -7.32 -2.87 22.72
CA LEU A 149 -7.49 -3.34 21.35
C LEU A 149 -7.00 -4.78 21.23
N ARG A 150 -7.91 -5.69 20.93
CA ARG A 150 -7.61 -7.07 20.57
C ARG A 150 -7.30 -7.14 19.08
N VAL A 151 -6.17 -7.76 18.74
CA VAL A 151 -5.72 -7.95 17.36
C VAL A 151 -5.67 -9.44 17.03
N THR A 152 -6.31 -9.83 15.93
CA THR A 152 -6.24 -11.20 15.42
C THR A 152 -4.92 -11.42 14.67
N VAL A 153 -4.06 -12.29 15.21
CA VAL A 153 -2.75 -12.62 14.61
C VAL A 153 -2.85 -13.91 13.79
N LYS A 154 -3.27 -15.01 14.43
CA LYS A 154 -3.48 -16.31 13.78
C LYS A 154 -4.93 -16.48 13.28
N PRO A 155 -5.18 -17.40 12.33
CA PRO A 155 -6.52 -17.73 11.86
C PRO A 155 -7.48 -18.15 12.98
#